data_AF-A0A1N7LS94-F1
#
_entry.id   AF-A0A1N7LS94-F1
#
_cell.length_a   1.000
_cell.length_b   1.000
_cell.length_c   1.000
_cell.angle_alpha   90.00
_cell.angle_beta   90.00
_cell.angle_gamma   90.00
#
_symmetry.space_group_name_H-M   'P 1'
#
loop_
_entity.id
_entity.type
_entity.pdbx_description
1 polymer ?
#
loop_
_entity_poly.entity_id
_entity_poly.type
_entity_poly.pdbx_seq_one_letter_code
_entity_poly.pdbx_strand_id
1 'polypeptide(L)'
;MQVKEGDIFITKLERDFFGAFKVIRKGKSFFDESEGGTLMLGVLNYIDIEKPKISDSRLREILCRVRFSYNNNYCIEFFSDNEKYNRIKEYEFLGNLHLTEFELSLEFKLGDGRKGIKEGFPLSGVITPDFGNNMFLEWRWENEKEEFIEEVEKAKIESEKRWADLRKKQMKPKKMIEDQLFWAVIDKIKWDLKTSESQIQPAIDYLSKMKVSEIKQFKERLAYKLYLLDTREHARNIGEESYQDDNKHFSGDYFLYVRCCAIANGKDFFEKVLNDPKKMPKDIDFEELLSLPEEAYERKTKKQLDYDTGCDYETYSNFKGWE
;
A
#
# COMPACT_ATOMS: atom_id res chain seq x y z
N MET A 1 4.80 13.93 -30.04
CA MET A 1 4.50 12.80 -30.95
C MET A 1 3.09 12.35 -30.64
N GLN A 2 2.22 12.30 -31.65
CA GLN A 2 0.83 11.88 -31.46
C GLN A 2 0.77 10.35 -31.53
N VAL A 3 0.46 9.70 -30.40
CA VAL A 3 0.37 8.25 -30.27
C VAL A 3 -0.93 7.75 -30.93
N LYS A 4 -0.82 6.70 -31.74
CA LYS A 4 -1.91 6.06 -32.50
C LYS A 4 -2.07 4.59 -32.12
N GLU A 5 -3.26 4.05 -32.37
CA GLU A 5 -3.50 2.61 -32.27
C GLU A 5 -2.64 1.86 -33.29
N GLY A 6 -2.09 0.74 -32.86
CA GLY A 6 -1.11 -0.05 -33.62
C GLY A 6 0.34 0.42 -33.50
N ASP A 7 0.61 1.57 -32.84
CA ASP A 7 1.98 2.03 -32.64
C ASP A 7 2.75 1.06 -31.73
N ILE A 8 3.97 0.73 -32.14
CA ILE A 8 4.87 -0.19 -31.44
C ILE A 8 6.11 0.57 -30.97
N PHE A 9 6.47 0.29 -29.73
CA PHE A 9 7.61 0.88 -29.05
C PHE A 9 8.56 -0.19 -28.56
N ILE A 10 9.85 0.15 -28.56
CA ILE A 10 10.93 -0.71 -28.08
C ILE A 10 11.23 -0.35 -26.64
N THR A 11 11.31 -1.37 -25.79
CA THR A 11 11.78 -1.23 -24.41
C THR A 11 13.12 -1.94 -24.24
N LYS A 12 14.00 -1.35 -23.43
CA LYS A 12 15.27 -1.97 -23.04
C LYS A 12 15.06 -2.68 -21.71
N LEU A 13 15.48 -3.93 -21.65
CA LEU A 13 15.29 -4.82 -20.53
C LEU A 13 16.63 -5.13 -19.87
N GLU A 14 16.59 -5.87 -18.77
CA GLU A 14 17.79 -6.32 -18.08
C GLU A 14 18.66 -7.22 -18.99
N ARG A 15 19.96 -7.33 -18.66
CA ARG A 15 20.94 -8.13 -19.40
C ARG A 15 20.99 -7.81 -20.90
N ASP A 16 20.79 -6.53 -21.23
CA ASP A 16 20.83 -5.99 -22.59
C ASP A 16 19.77 -6.58 -23.56
N PHE A 17 18.73 -7.22 -23.03
CA PHE A 17 17.60 -7.66 -23.84
C PHE A 17 16.76 -6.47 -24.32
N PHE A 18 16.08 -6.67 -25.43
CA PHE A 18 15.05 -5.81 -25.96
C PHE A 18 13.70 -6.49 -25.90
N GLY A 19 12.68 -5.69 -25.66
CA GLY A 19 11.29 -6.09 -25.80
C GLY A 19 10.50 -5.07 -26.61
N ALA A 20 9.22 -5.36 -26.81
CA ALA A 20 8.32 -4.44 -27.49
C ALA A 20 6.92 -4.42 -26.86
N PHE A 21 6.23 -3.30 -27.02
CA PHE A 21 4.83 -3.17 -26.63
C PHE A 21 4.05 -2.37 -27.68
N LYS A 22 2.73 -2.56 -27.70
CA LYS A 22 1.83 -1.96 -28.68
C LYS A 22 0.73 -1.17 -28.00
N VAL A 23 0.36 -0.06 -28.63
CA VAL A 23 -0.86 0.68 -28.31
C VAL A 23 -2.03 -0.04 -28.96
N ILE A 24 -2.82 -0.75 -28.17
CA ILE A 24 -3.98 -1.52 -28.67
C ILE A 24 -5.14 -0.57 -28.95
N ARG A 25 -5.50 0.26 -27.97
CA ARG A 25 -6.64 1.19 -28.05
C ARG A 25 -6.39 2.49 -27.30
N LYS A 26 -7.12 3.53 -27.70
CA LYS A 26 -7.19 4.80 -26.98
C LYS A 26 -8.63 5.11 -26.59
N GLY A 27 -8.84 5.64 -25.39
CA GLY A 27 -10.16 6.00 -24.88
C GLY A 27 -10.13 7.21 -23.96
N LYS A 28 -11.31 7.59 -23.46
CA LYS A 28 -11.44 8.59 -22.38
C LYS A 28 -10.94 8.01 -21.05
N SER A 29 -10.57 8.89 -20.11
CA SER A 29 -10.34 8.48 -18.71
C SER A 29 -11.56 7.77 -18.13
N PHE A 30 -11.30 6.78 -17.26
CA PHE A 30 -12.34 6.07 -16.53
C PHE A 30 -12.87 6.85 -15.31
N PHE A 31 -12.18 7.89 -14.85
CA PHE A 31 -12.53 8.62 -13.62
C PHE A 31 -13.00 10.04 -13.88
N ASP A 32 -12.26 10.83 -14.67
CA ASP A 32 -12.59 12.22 -14.96
C ASP A 32 -12.15 12.61 -16.39
N GLU A 33 -13.06 13.22 -17.14
CA GLU A 33 -12.79 13.76 -18.47
C GLU A 33 -11.68 14.84 -18.47
N SER A 34 -11.43 15.48 -17.32
CA SER A 34 -10.37 16.49 -17.14
C SER A 34 -8.96 15.89 -17.02
N GLU A 35 -8.84 14.60 -16.68
CA GLU A 35 -7.55 13.92 -16.49
C GLU A 35 -6.86 13.48 -17.79
N GLY A 36 -7.53 13.67 -18.94
CA GLY A 36 -7.04 13.32 -20.26
C GLY A 36 -7.55 11.95 -20.75
N GLY A 37 -6.81 11.35 -21.69
CA GLY A 37 -7.15 10.05 -22.27
C GLY A 37 -6.59 8.86 -21.48
N THR A 38 -6.93 7.66 -21.92
CA THR A 38 -6.37 6.38 -21.44
C THR A 38 -5.88 5.55 -22.63
N LEU A 39 -4.71 4.93 -22.47
CA LEU A 39 -4.11 3.99 -23.40
C LEU A 39 -4.30 2.57 -22.88
N MET A 40 -4.74 1.68 -23.76
CA MET A 40 -4.68 0.24 -23.54
C MET A 40 -3.41 -0.28 -24.21
N LEU A 41 -2.46 -0.77 -23.42
CA LEU A 41 -1.18 -1.24 -23.92
C LEU A 41 -1.06 -2.74 -23.75
N GLY A 42 -0.55 -3.41 -24.78
CA GLY A 42 -0.19 -4.82 -24.74
C GLY A 42 1.31 -4.98 -24.85
N VAL A 43 1.91 -5.72 -23.93
CA VAL A 43 3.29 -6.16 -24.07
C VAL A 43 3.33 -7.29 -25.10
N LEU A 44 4.24 -7.20 -26.08
CA LEU A 44 4.30 -8.14 -27.20
C LEU A 44 5.20 -9.34 -26.86
N ASN A 45 5.03 -10.45 -27.57
CA ASN A 45 5.78 -11.69 -27.37
C ASN A 45 7.21 -11.65 -27.99
N TYR A 46 7.85 -10.47 -27.98
CA TYR A 46 9.21 -10.30 -28.51
C TYR A 46 10.19 -10.12 -27.37
N ILE A 47 11.17 -11.00 -27.30
CA ILE A 47 12.34 -10.83 -26.45
C ILE A 47 13.58 -11.38 -27.15
N ASP A 48 14.63 -10.56 -27.18
CA ASP A 48 15.88 -10.91 -27.84
C ASP A 48 17.00 -9.96 -27.39
N ILE A 49 18.26 -10.34 -27.58
CA ILE A 49 19.40 -9.41 -27.41
C ILE A 49 19.53 -8.46 -28.62
N GLU A 50 18.94 -8.86 -29.74
CA GLU A 50 18.85 -8.03 -30.93
C GLU A 50 17.65 -7.09 -30.82
N LYS A 51 17.76 -5.94 -31.45
CA LYS A 51 16.67 -4.97 -31.50
C LYS A 51 15.56 -5.47 -32.43
N PRO A 52 14.26 -5.32 -32.07
CA PRO A 52 13.16 -5.79 -32.91
C PRO A 52 13.14 -5.09 -34.26
N LYS A 53 12.81 -5.86 -35.29
CA LYS A 53 12.48 -5.36 -36.63
C LYS A 53 10.97 -5.41 -36.80
N ILE A 54 10.39 -4.39 -37.43
CA ILE A 54 8.93 -4.28 -37.61
C ILE A 54 8.30 -5.49 -38.33
N SER A 55 9.09 -6.25 -39.10
CA SER A 55 8.66 -7.45 -39.81
C SER A 55 8.64 -8.73 -38.95
N ASP A 56 9.14 -8.69 -37.70
CA ASP A 56 9.18 -9.86 -36.84
C ASP A 56 7.76 -10.30 -36.45
N SER A 57 7.46 -11.59 -36.65
CA SER A 57 6.11 -12.13 -36.41
C SER A 57 5.71 -12.07 -34.95
N ARG A 58 6.67 -12.13 -34.01
CA ARG A 58 6.44 -12.04 -32.56
C ARG A 58 5.78 -10.72 -32.13
N LEU A 59 5.92 -9.66 -32.94
CA LEU A 59 5.27 -8.36 -32.71
C LEU A 59 3.75 -8.37 -32.95
N ARG A 60 3.20 -9.48 -33.44
CA ARG A 60 1.76 -9.68 -33.67
C ARG A 60 1.09 -10.45 -32.54
N GLU A 61 1.85 -10.93 -31.57
CA GLU A 61 1.34 -11.70 -30.44
C GLU A 61 1.51 -10.89 -29.17
N ILE A 62 0.47 -10.86 -28.34
CA ILE A 62 0.56 -10.31 -26.99
C ILE A 62 1.15 -11.37 -26.08
N LEU A 63 2.10 -10.99 -25.24
CA LEU A 63 2.74 -11.86 -24.25
C LEU A 63 1.68 -12.49 -23.34
N CYS A 64 1.67 -13.82 -23.30
CA CYS A 64 0.87 -14.61 -22.36
C CYS A 64 1.74 -14.96 -21.16
N ARG A 65 1.32 -14.58 -19.95
CA ARG A 65 2.09 -14.82 -18.72
C ARG A 65 1.72 -16.16 -18.13
N VAL A 66 2.70 -17.04 -18.05
CA VAL A 66 2.53 -18.42 -17.53
C VAL A 66 3.34 -18.66 -16.27
N ARG A 67 4.29 -17.76 -15.97
CA ARG A 67 5.13 -17.85 -14.78
C ARG A 67 4.31 -17.82 -13.48
N PHE A 68 4.72 -18.60 -12.48
CA PHE A 68 4.08 -18.69 -11.17
C PHE A 68 2.55 -18.89 -11.27
N SER A 69 1.76 -17.99 -10.70
CA SER A 69 0.29 -18.08 -10.62
C SER A 69 -0.43 -17.19 -11.63
N TYR A 70 0.24 -16.81 -12.73
CA TYR A 70 -0.34 -15.90 -13.72
C TYR A 70 -1.39 -16.55 -14.65
N ASN A 71 -1.57 -17.88 -14.59
CA ASN A 71 -2.71 -18.61 -15.18
C ASN A 71 -3.01 -18.27 -16.67
N ASN A 72 -1.98 -18.12 -17.49
CA ASN A 72 -2.10 -17.78 -18.92
C ASN A 72 -2.79 -16.42 -19.18
N ASN A 73 -2.61 -15.45 -18.29
CA ASN A 73 -3.16 -14.11 -18.47
C ASN A 73 -2.30 -13.27 -19.41
N TYR A 74 -2.94 -12.62 -20.38
CA TYR A 74 -2.26 -11.70 -21.28
C TYR A 74 -1.73 -10.46 -20.54
N CYS A 75 -0.57 -9.98 -20.95
CA CYS A 75 0.07 -8.79 -20.39
C CYS A 75 -0.50 -7.51 -21.01
N ILE A 76 -1.72 -7.17 -20.60
CA ILE A 76 -2.52 -6.04 -21.12
C ILE A 76 -3.03 -5.22 -19.95
N GLU A 77 -2.76 -3.90 -20.00
CA GLU A 77 -3.06 -2.98 -18.90
C GLU A 77 -3.42 -1.60 -19.43
N PHE A 78 -4.10 -0.80 -18.62
CA PHE A 78 -4.42 0.60 -18.92
C PHE A 78 -3.42 1.56 -18.30
N PHE A 79 -3.11 2.61 -19.04
CA PHE A 79 -2.22 3.69 -18.63
C PHE A 79 -2.82 5.04 -18.99
N SER A 80 -2.47 6.09 -18.25
CA SER A 80 -2.84 7.46 -18.59
C SER A 80 -2.24 7.88 -19.95
N ASP A 81 -3.04 8.51 -20.81
CA ASP A 81 -2.58 9.20 -22.03
C ASP A 81 -2.21 10.67 -21.76
N ASN A 82 -2.22 11.09 -20.49
CA ASN A 82 -1.89 12.46 -20.13
C ASN A 82 -0.41 12.74 -20.41
N GLU A 83 -0.11 13.58 -21.39
CA GLU A 83 1.27 13.86 -21.81
C GLU A 83 2.18 14.40 -20.70
N LYS A 84 1.61 14.98 -19.62
CA LYS A 84 2.38 15.45 -18.47
C LYS A 84 2.98 14.30 -17.65
N TYR A 85 2.31 13.16 -17.60
CA TYR A 85 2.65 12.04 -16.72
C TYR A 85 3.06 10.78 -17.51
N ASN A 86 2.55 10.63 -18.72
CA ASN A 86 2.85 9.52 -19.59
C ASN A 86 4.23 9.68 -20.24
N ARG A 87 5.14 8.74 -19.95
CA ARG A 87 6.53 8.72 -20.44
C ARG A 87 6.71 7.96 -21.75
N ILE A 88 5.63 7.65 -22.49
CA ILE A 88 5.70 6.91 -23.76
C ILE A 88 6.68 7.52 -24.78
N LYS A 89 6.87 8.84 -24.76
CA LYS A 89 7.80 9.56 -25.65
C LYS A 89 9.28 9.24 -25.38
N GLU A 90 9.59 8.65 -24.23
CA GLU A 90 10.94 8.20 -23.87
C GLU A 90 11.30 6.85 -24.48
N TYR A 91 10.30 6.11 -24.94
CA TYR A 91 10.49 4.86 -25.64
C TYR A 91 10.74 5.09 -27.13
N GLU A 92 11.57 4.24 -27.71
CA GLU A 92 11.88 4.34 -29.13
C GLU A 92 10.71 3.81 -29.95
N PHE A 93 10.21 4.63 -30.87
CA PHE A 93 9.17 4.23 -31.81
C PHE A 93 9.74 3.29 -32.89
N LEU A 94 9.20 2.08 -33.00
CA LEU A 94 9.62 1.09 -33.99
C LEU A 94 8.84 1.23 -35.30
N GLY A 95 7.54 1.52 -35.21
CA GLY A 95 6.63 1.55 -36.34
C GLY A 95 5.18 1.30 -35.92
N ASN A 96 4.31 1.12 -36.90
CA ASN A 96 2.89 0.86 -36.68
C ASN A 96 2.49 -0.45 -37.39
N LEU A 97 1.77 -1.33 -36.70
CA LEU A 97 1.16 -2.53 -37.27
C LEU A 97 -0.35 -2.49 -37.07
N HIS A 98 -1.09 -2.95 -38.07
CA HIS A 98 -2.52 -3.19 -37.92
C HIS A 98 -2.81 -4.14 -36.75
N LEU A 99 -3.87 -3.82 -36.02
CA LEU A 99 -4.36 -4.66 -34.94
C LEU A 99 -4.80 -6.02 -35.50
N THR A 100 -4.48 -7.08 -34.76
CA THR A 100 -4.92 -8.44 -35.02
C THR A 100 -6.39 -8.63 -34.65
N GLU A 101 -7.01 -9.71 -35.14
CA GLU A 101 -8.38 -10.08 -34.75
C GLU A 101 -8.53 -10.26 -33.24
N PHE A 102 -7.50 -10.83 -32.59
CA PHE A 102 -7.45 -10.96 -31.14
C PHE A 102 -7.48 -9.60 -30.45
N GLU A 103 -6.61 -8.66 -30.84
CA GLU A 103 -6.55 -7.30 -30.29
C GLU A 103 -7.87 -6.52 -30.49
N LEU A 104 -8.51 -6.70 -31.64
CA LEU A 104 -9.82 -6.12 -31.95
C LEU A 104 -10.97 -6.75 -31.13
N SER A 105 -10.79 -7.95 -30.60
CA SER A 105 -11.79 -8.62 -29.75
C SER A 105 -11.78 -8.17 -28.29
N LEU A 106 -10.72 -7.49 -27.84
CA LEU A 106 -10.53 -7.10 -26.45
C LEU A 106 -11.50 -5.97 -26.02
N GLU A 107 -12.11 -6.10 -24.85
CA GLU A 107 -12.98 -5.05 -24.30
C GLU A 107 -12.16 -3.91 -23.67
N PHE A 108 -12.51 -2.66 -23.99
CA PHE A 108 -11.93 -1.47 -23.35
C PHE A 108 -12.66 -1.19 -22.02
N LYS A 109 -12.40 -2.01 -21.02
CA LYS A 109 -13.12 -2.04 -19.74
C LYS A 109 -12.19 -2.34 -18.58
N LEU A 110 -12.38 -1.67 -17.44
CA LEU A 110 -11.64 -1.97 -16.20
C LEU A 110 -11.99 -3.35 -15.64
N GLY A 111 -10.97 -4.05 -15.14
CA GLY A 111 -11.09 -5.36 -14.51
C GLY A 111 -9.77 -5.78 -13.86
N ASP A 112 -9.70 -7.01 -13.35
CA ASP A 112 -8.47 -7.57 -12.77
C ASP A 112 -7.64 -8.37 -13.78
N GLY A 113 -8.16 -8.59 -15.00
CA GLY A 113 -7.52 -9.38 -16.05
C GLY A 113 -7.39 -10.88 -15.75
N ARG A 114 -7.89 -11.38 -14.61
CA ARG A 114 -7.66 -12.76 -14.13
C ARG A 114 -8.69 -13.77 -14.64
N LYS A 115 -9.86 -13.29 -15.04
CA LYS A 115 -10.98 -14.12 -15.53
C LYS A 115 -11.15 -14.05 -17.05
N GLY A 116 -10.12 -13.57 -17.75
CA GLY A 116 -10.04 -13.54 -19.20
C GLY A 116 -10.48 -12.22 -19.84
N ILE A 117 -10.37 -12.19 -21.17
CA ILE A 117 -10.43 -10.98 -22.02
C ILE A 117 -11.76 -10.20 -22.00
N LYS A 118 -12.81 -10.74 -21.39
CA LYS A 118 -14.15 -10.13 -21.29
C LYS A 118 -14.43 -9.46 -19.94
N GLU A 119 -13.60 -9.72 -18.94
CA GLU A 119 -13.81 -9.14 -17.60
C GLU A 119 -13.03 -7.84 -17.38
N GLY A 120 -12.34 -7.36 -18.42
CA GLY A 120 -11.57 -6.12 -18.40
C GLY A 120 -10.14 -6.29 -17.90
N PHE A 121 -9.39 -5.20 -17.91
CA PHE A 121 -7.96 -5.16 -17.65
C PHE A 121 -7.62 -4.17 -16.54
N PRO A 122 -6.52 -4.39 -15.79
CA PRO A 122 -6.15 -3.54 -14.69
C PRO A 122 -5.69 -2.17 -15.18
N LEU A 123 -5.88 -1.15 -14.34
CA LEU A 123 -5.29 0.16 -14.51
C LEU A 123 -3.98 0.23 -13.74
N SER A 124 -2.89 0.54 -14.44
CA SER A 124 -1.52 0.57 -13.89
C SER A 124 -0.96 1.99 -13.75
N GLY A 125 -1.79 3.02 -13.96
CA GLY A 125 -1.43 4.42 -13.74
C GLY A 125 -0.58 4.98 -14.87
N VAL A 126 0.73 5.14 -14.66
CA VAL A 126 1.67 5.77 -15.62
C VAL A 126 2.69 4.76 -16.12
N ILE A 127 3.16 4.94 -17.36
CA ILE A 127 4.22 4.09 -17.91
C ILE A 127 5.53 4.39 -17.19
N THR A 128 6.10 3.42 -16.49
CA THR A 128 7.40 3.49 -15.81
C THR A 128 8.53 3.04 -16.74
N PRO A 129 9.81 3.35 -16.46
CA PRO A 129 10.95 2.97 -17.32
C PRO A 129 11.18 1.46 -17.51
N ASP A 130 10.66 0.65 -16.59
CA ASP A 130 10.72 -0.82 -16.60
C ASP A 130 9.52 -1.44 -17.32
N PHE A 131 8.70 -0.67 -18.02
CA PHE A 131 7.56 -1.20 -18.74
C PHE A 131 7.99 -2.24 -19.78
N GLY A 132 7.31 -3.38 -19.75
CA GLY A 132 7.65 -4.56 -20.55
C GLY A 132 8.57 -5.57 -19.87
N ASN A 133 9.04 -5.33 -18.63
CA ASN A 133 9.89 -6.29 -17.91
C ASN A 133 9.29 -7.69 -17.78
N ASN A 134 7.95 -7.83 -17.85
CA ASN A 134 7.28 -9.13 -17.93
C ASN A 134 7.85 -10.03 -19.04
N MET A 135 8.26 -9.50 -20.20
CA MET A 135 8.90 -10.30 -21.27
C MET A 135 10.17 -11.00 -20.77
N PHE A 136 11.03 -10.25 -20.09
CA PHE A 136 12.27 -10.77 -19.54
C PHE A 136 12.00 -11.81 -18.44
N LEU A 137 11.02 -11.56 -17.57
CA LEU A 137 10.66 -12.51 -16.53
C LEU A 137 10.05 -13.81 -17.10
N GLU A 138 9.25 -13.75 -18.16
CA GLU A 138 8.74 -14.97 -18.83
C GLU A 138 9.88 -15.70 -19.57
N TRP A 139 10.80 -14.99 -20.24
CA TRP A 139 11.98 -15.63 -20.84
C TRP A 139 12.85 -16.34 -19.80
N ARG A 140 13.08 -15.72 -18.64
CA ARG A 140 13.79 -16.38 -17.52
C ARG A 140 13.01 -17.60 -17.03
N TRP A 141 11.69 -17.53 -16.97
CA TRP A 141 10.87 -18.68 -16.58
C TRP A 141 10.96 -19.85 -17.57
N GLU A 142 11.11 -19.58 -18.85
CA GLU A 142 11.24 -20.62 -19.88
C GLU A 142 12.67 -21.18 -19.97
N ASN A 143 13.69 -20.36 -19.75
CA ASN A 143 15.10 -20.71 -20.03
C ASN A 143 15.96 -20.94 -18.77
N GLU A 144 15.58 -20.35 -17.64
CA GLU A 144 16.37 -20.27 -16.40
C GLU A 144 15.49 -20.53 -15.16
N LYS A 145 14.52 -21.43 -15.29
CA LYS A 145 13.43 -21.59 -14.31
C LYS A 145 13.92 -21.87 -12.90
N GLU A 146 14.80 -22.85 -12.73
CA GLU A 146 15.28 -23.30 -11.42
C GLU A 146 16.06 -22.19 -10.71
N GLU A 147 17.00 -21.55 -11.42
CA GLU A 147 17.79 -20.42 -10.92
C GLU A 147 16.89 -19.25 -10.53
N PHE A 148 15.91 -18.92 -11.38
CA PHE A 148 15.00 -17.82 -11.10
C PHE A 148 14.11 -18.07 -9.88
N ILE A 149 13.62 -19.31 -9.70
CA ILE A 149 12.87 -19.69 -8.48
C ILE A 149 13.76 -19.56 -7.24
N GLU A 150 15.00 -20.03 -7.30
CA GLU A 150 15.94 -19.95 -6.17
C GLU A 150 16.23 -18.49 -5.78
N GLU A 151 16.45 -17.61 -6.76
CA GLU A 151 16.63 -16.17 -6.53
C GLU A 151 15.42 -15.53 -5.84
N VAL A 152 14.21 -15.82 -6.33
CA VAL A 152 12.98 -15.27 -5.76
C VAL A 152 12.79 -15.74 -4.32
N GLU A 153 13.05 -17.02 -4.03
CA GLU A 153 12.94 -17.55 -2.66
C GLU A 153 14.01 -16.94 -1.75
N LYS A 154 15.25 -16.79 -2.24
CA LYS A 154 16.33 -16.14 -1.48
C LYS A 154 16.00 -14.68 -1.16
N ALA A 155 15.49 -13.93 -2.14
CA ALA A 155 15.06 -12.55 -1.96
C ALA A 155 13.91 -12.44 -0.95
N LYS A 156 12.96 -13.39 -0.97
CA LYS A 156 11.88 -13.49 0.03
C LYS A 156 12.44 -13.72 1.43
N ILE A 157 13.32 -14.71 1.61
CA ILE A 157 13.97 -14.99 2.91
C ILE A 157 14.76 -13.78 3.41
N GLU A 158 15.51 -13.10 2.54
CA GLU A 158 16.26 -11.90 2.90
C GLU A 158 15.33 -10.74 3.29
N SER A 159 14.24 -10.54 2.56
CA SER A 159 13.20 -9.57 2.90
C SER A 159 12.60 -9.88 4.27
N GLU A 160 12.20 -11.12 4.53
CA GLU A 160 11.67 -11.58 5.82
C GLU A 160 12.66 -11.33 6.97
N LYS A 161 13.95 -11.64 6.76
CA LYS A 161 15.01 -11.32 7.74
C LYS A 161 15.14 -9.82 7.99
N ARG A 162 15.17 -9.02 6.92
CA ARG A 162 15.24 -7.55 7.02
C ARG A 162 14.06 -7.00 7.78
N TRP A 163 12.84 -7.49 7.51
CA TRP A 163 11.64 -7.09 8.23
C TRP A 163 11.70 -7.51 9.69
N ALA A 164 12.16 -8.72 10.00
CA ALA A 164 12.36 -9.18 11.38
C ALA A 164 13.39 -8.31 12.12
N ASP A 165 14.50 -7.95 11.48
CA ASP A 165 15.53 -7.08 12.07
C ASP A 165 15.02 -5.65 12.28
N LEU A 166 14.23 -5.11 11.35
CA LEU A 166 13.57 -3.82 11.52
C LEU A 166 12.60 -3.84 12.71
N ARG A 167 11.82 -4.92 12.89
CA ARG A 167 10.92 -5.10 14.04
C ARG A 167 11.67 -5.23 15.36
N LYS A 168 12.89 -5.79 15.35
CA LYS A 168 13.75 -5.90 16.54
C LYS A 168 14.46 -4.60 16.91
N LYS A 169 14.51 -3.61 16.02
CA LYS A 169 15.09 -2.30 16.37
C LYS A 169 14.25 -1.69 17.48
N GLN A 170 14.93 -1.20 18.51
CA GLN A 170 14.29 -0.52 19.62
C GLN A 170 13.57 0.73 19.09
N MET A 171 12.24 0.68 19.08
CA MET A 171 11.38 1.81 18.80
C MET A 171 11.54 2.83 19.92
N LYS A 172 11.86 4.08 19.57
CA LYS A 172 12.08 5.16 20.56
C LYS A 172 11.29 6.38 20.11
N PRO A 173 10.43 6.94 20.97
CA PRO A 173 9.69 8.13 20.60
C PRO A 173 10.67 9.28 20.34
N LYS A 174 10.30 10.19 19.43
CA LYS A 174 11.03 11.44 19.23
C LYS A 174 10.70 12.38 20.40
N LYS A 175 10.70 13.69 20.16
CA LYS A 175 10.23 14.64 21.17
C LYS A 175 8.75 14.42 21.42
N MET A 176 8.37 14.15 22.67
CA MET A 176 6.98 14.04 23.11
C MET A 176 6.54 15.32 23.81
N ILE A 177 5.22 15.53 23.86
CA ILE A 177 4.61 16.62 24.62
C ILE A 177 4.76 16.31 26.12
N GLU A 178 4.69 17.33 26.96
CA GLU A 178 4.61 17.15 28.41
C GLU A 178 3.43 16.25 28.78
N ASP A 179 3.65 15.31 29.70
CA ASP A 179 2.66 14.28 30.02
C ASP A 179 1.36 14.89 30.57
N GLN A 180 1.46 15.96 31.37
CA GLN A 180 0.28 16.69 31.87
C GLN A 180 -0.56 17.31 30.74
N LEU A 181 0.09 17.86 29.70
CA LEU A 181 -0.62 18.42 28.55
C LEU A 181 -1.26 17.33 27.69
N PHE A 182 -0.60 16.17 27.55
CA PHE A 182 -1.20 15.01 26.89
C PHE A 182 -2.53 14.63 27.55
N TRP A 183 -2.52 14.45 28.87
CA TRP A 183 -3.75 14.09 29.60
C TRP A 183 -4.80 15.21 29.56
N ALA A 184 -4.39 16.48 29.61
CA ALA A 184 -5.32 17.61 29.46
C ALA A 184 -6.11 17.61 28.13
N VAL A 185 -5.53 17.03 27.06
CA VAL A 185 -6.22 16.79 25.79
C VAL A 185 -7.19 15.61 25.92
N ILE A 186 -6.73 14.48 26.46
CA ILE A 186 -7.55 13.26 26.66
C ILE A 186 -8.76 13.54 27.55
N ASP A 187 -8.61 14.35 28.60
CA ASP A 187 -9.68 14.75 29.52
C ASP A 187 -10.81 15.55 28.86
N LYS A 188 -10.65 15.95 27.59
CA LYS A 188 -11.71 16.59 26.82
C LYS A 188 -12.68 15.60 26.20
N ILE A 189 -12.36 14.31 26.13
CA ILE A 189 -13.27 13.29 25.61
C ILE A 189 -14.56 13.27 26.46
N LYS A 190 -15.71 13.29 25.80
CA LYS A 190 -17.04 13.43 26.41
C LYS A 190 -17.85 12.15 26.30
N TRP A 191 -17.62 11.21 27.22
CA TRP A 191 -18.28 9.91 27.27
C TRP A 191 -19.82 9.95 27.41
N ASP A 192 -20.40 11.10 27.80
CA ASP A 192 -21.85 11.31 27.88
C ASP A 192 -22.53 11.49 26.50
N LEU A 193 -21.74 11.63 25.43
CA LEU A 193 -22.25 11.73 24.06
C LEU A 193 -22.51 10.34 23.44
N LYS A 194 -23.43 10.29 22.48
CA LYS A 194 -24.00 9.04 21.94
C LYS A 194 -23.07 8.26 21.01
N THR A 195 -22.21 8.94 20.26
CA THR A 195 -21.31 8.31 19.28
C THR A 195 -19.88 8.66 19.63
N SER A 196 -18.98 7.72 19.48
CA SER A 196 -17.54 7.88 19.69
C SER A 196 -16.96 9.05 18.88
N GLU A 197 -17.40 9.22 17.63
CA GLU A 197 -17.11 10.41 16.81
C GLU A 197 -17.45 11.71 17.55
N SER A 198 -18.63 11.80 18.17
CA SER A 198 -19.03 12.98 18.94
C SER A 198 -18.25 13.11 20.25
N GLN A 199 -17.96 11.99 20.91
CA GLN A 199 -17.22 11.94 22.18
C GLN A 199 -15.81 12.53 22.02
N ILE A 200 -15.15 12.31 20.88
CA ILE A 200 -13.77 12.75 20.65
C ILE A 200 -13.63 14.21 20.17
N GLN A 201 -14.66 14.79 19.54
CA GLN A 201 -14.57 16.13 18.93
C GLN A 201 -14.03 17.23 19.86
N PRO A 202 -14.41 17.30 21.15
CA PRO A 202 -13.88 18.33 22.03
C PRO A 202 -12.36 18.21 22.29
N ALA A 203 -11.81 17.00 22.23
CA ALA A 203 -10.37 16.78 22.33
C ALA A 203 -9.64 17.21 21.06
N ILE A 204 -10.22 16.93 19.89
CA ILE A 204 -9.70 17.41 18.60
C ILE A 204 -9.70 18.94 18.55
N ASP A 205 -10.80 19.59 18.95
CA ASP A 205 -10.92 21.05 19.03
C ASP A 205 -9.94 21.69 20.01
N TYR A 206 -9.63 21.00 21.10
CA TYR A 206 -8.66 21.46 22.08
C TYR A 206 -7.24 21.35 21.52
N LEU A 207 -6.87 20.20 20.95
CA LEU A 207 -5.55 19.97 20.37
C LEU A 207 -5.29 20.86 19.15
N SER A 208 -6.28 21.16 18.31
CA SER A 208 -6.12 22.01 17.11
C SER A 208 -5.72 23.45 17.43
N LYS A 209 -5.98 23.91 18.65
CA LYS A 209 -5.58 25.24 19.14
C LYS A 209 -4.11 25.31 19.54
N MET A 210 -3.47 24.17 19.81
CA MET A 210 -2.05 24.07 20.17
C MET A 210 -1.13 24.33 18.97
N LYS A 211 0.18 24.46 19.19
CA LYS A 211 1.16 24.65 18.11
C LYS A 211 1.26 23.38 17.26
N VAL A 212 1.60 23.53 15.98
CA VAL A 212 1.87 22.38 15.08
C VAL A 212 2.89 21.40 15.68
N SER A 213 3.95 21.93 16.30
CA SER A 213 4.95 21.11 16.98
C SER A 213 4.37 20.31 18.15
N GLU A 214 3.40 20.87 18.88
CA GLU A 214 2.75 20.21 20.02
C GLU A 214 1.78 19.13 19.55
N ILE A 215 1.09 19.32 18.42
CA ILE A 215 0.24 18.27 17.80
C ILE A 215 1.10 17.06 17.41
N LYS A 216 2.25 17.29 16.75
CA LYS A 216 3.21 16.21 16.41
C LYS A 216 3.76 15.51 17.66
N GLN A 217 4.09 16.29 18.69
CA GLN A 217 4.58 15.80 19.98
C GLN A 217 3.49 15.04 20.78
N PHE A 218 2.21 15.39 20.60
CA PHE A 218 1.07 14.64 21.13
C PHE A 218 0.96 13.29 20.42
N LYS A 219 1.06 13.25 19.08
CA LYS A 219 1.08 12.01 18.29
C LYS A 219 2.21 11.07 18.76
N GLU A 220 3.42 11.59 18.98
CA GLU A 220 4.54 10.81 19.56
C GLU A 220 4.19 10.21 20.92
N ARG A 221 3.55 10.98 21.80
CA ARG A 221 3.17 10.51 23.14
C ARG A 221 2.07 9.45 23.08
N LEU A 222 1.07 9.65 22.22
CA LEU A 222 -0.01 8.69 21.99
C LEU A 222 0.57 7.35 21.51
N ALA A 223 1.38 7.41 20.44
CA ALA A 223 2.02 6.22 19.87
C ALA A 223 2.86 5.48 20.90
N TYR A 224 3.64 6.20 21.71
CA TYR A 224 4.45 5.59 22.77
C TYR A 224 3.60 4.93 23.87
N LYS A 225 2.49 5.54 24.30
CA LYS A 225 1.60 4.92 25.30
C LYS A 225 0.89 3.68 24.75
N LEU A 226 0.48 3.69 23.48
CA LEU A 226 -0.07 2.51 22.81
C LEU A 226 0.97 1.39 22.69
N TYR A 227 2.21 1.74 22.33
CA TYR A 227 3.36 0.82 22.28
C TYR A 227 3.63 0.17 23.65
N LEU A 228 3.51 0.92 24.75
CA LEU A 228 3.71 0.36 26.09
C LEU A 228 2.67 -0.71 26.47
N LEU A 229 1.45 -0.62 25.94
CA LEU A 229 0.39 -1.62 26.14
C LEU A 229 0.45 -2.76 25.13
N ASP A 230 1.27 -2.66 24.08
CA ASP A 230 1.46 -3.69 23.08
C ASP A 230 2.25 -4.88 23.66
N THR A 231 1.57 -5.79 24.33
CA THR A 231 2.22 -6.97 24.93
C THR A 231 1.29 -8.16 24.86
N ARG A 232 1.86 -9.37 24.87
CA ARG A 232 1.12 -10.62 24.91
C ARG A 232 0.19 -10.70 26.12
N GLU A 233 0.62 -10.21 27.28
CA GLU A 233 -0.18 -10.26 28.52
C GLU A 233 -1.38 -9.30 28.48
N HIS A 234 -1.25 -8.11 27.90
CA HIS A 234 -2.38 -7.21 27.69
C HIS A 234 -3.35 -7.80 26.63
N ALA A 235 -2.83 -8.37 25.55
CA ALA A 235 -3.61 -9.01 24.49
C ALA A 235 -4.43 -10.21 24.98
N ARG A 236 -3.94 -10.96 25.98
CA ARG A 236 -4.67 -12.05 26.66
C ARG A 236 -5.85 -11.58 27.51
N ASN A 237 -6.01 -10.27 27.66
CA ASN A 237 -6.92 -9.68 28.61
C ASN A 237 -7.87 -8.67 27.95
N ILE A 238 -8.32 -8.86 26.71
CA ILE A 238 -9.25 -7.93 26.05
C ILE A 238 -10.70 -8.45 25.92
N GLY A 239 -11.01 -9.60 26.49
CA GLY A 239 -12.36 -10.19 26.45
C GLY A 239 -12.45 -11.39 25.52
N GLU A 240 -13.54 -11.51 24.76
CA GLU A 240 -13.84 -12.65 23.88
C GLU A 240 -12.76 -12.85 22.81
N GLU A 241 -12.27 -11.75 22.22
CA GLU A 241 -11.23 -11.74 21.17
C GLU A 241 -9.80 -11.74 21.73
N SER A 242 -9.62 -12.17 22.98
CA SER A 242 -8.28 -12.21 23.61
C SER A 242 -7.33 -13.14 22.87
N TYR A 243 -6.06 -12.72 22.79
CA TYR A 243 -4.99 -13.58 22.28
C TYR A 243 -4.91 -14.86 23.13
N GLN A 244 -4.88 -16.02 22.46
CA GLN A 244 -4.79 -17.32 23.12
C GLN A 244 -3.41 -17.93 22.87
N ASP A 245 -3.13 -18.24 21.60
CA ASP A 245 -1.89 -18.83 21.11
C ASP A 245 -1.70 -18.50 19.61
N ASP A 246 -0.50 -18.75 19.09
CA ASP A 246 -0.09 -18.43 17.72
C ASP A 246 -0.85 -19.21 16.63
N ASN A 247 -1.60 -20.26 16.99
CA ASN A 247 -2.36 -21.07 16.03
C ASN A 247 -3.81 -20.61 15.88
N LYS A 248 -4.25 -19.62 16.67
CA LYS A 248 -5.59 -19.04 16.58
C LYS A 248 -5.55 -17.66 15.97
N HIS A 249 -6.63 -17.33 15.27
CA HIS A 249 -6.81 -15.97 14.76
C HIS A 249 -6.85 -14.98 15.92
N PHE A 250 -6.13 -13.88 15.75
CA PHE A 250 -6.12 -12.75 16.67
C PHE A 250 -6.09 -11.47 15.86
N SER A 251 -7.05 -10.57 16.10
CA SER A 251 -7.15 -9.30 15.40
C SER A 251 -6.22 -8.27 16.02
N GLY A 252 -5.14 -7.94 15.29
CA GLY A 252 -4.21 -6.89 15.69
C GLY A 252 -4.88 -5.52 15.78
N ASP A 253 -5.80 -5.22 14.86
CA ASP A 253 -6.54 -3.96 14.81
C ASP A 253 -7.46 -3.82 16.03
N TYR A 254 -8.23 -4.85 16.34
CA TYR A 254 -9.13 -4.83 17.50
C TYR A 254 -8.34 -4.59 18.79
N PHE A 255 -7.22 -5.30 18.99
CA PHE A 255 -6.37 -5.08 20.16
C PHE A 255 -5.80 -3.66 20.23
N LEU A 256 -5.42 -3.06 19.11
CA LEU A 256 -5.02 -1.66 19.05
C LEU A 256 -6.16 -0.74 19.53
N TYR A 257 -7.39 -0.99 19.09
CA TYR A 257 -8.54 -0.16 19.46
C TYR A 257 -8.92 -0.32 20.95
N VAL A 258 -8.76 -1.51 21.54
CA VAL A 258 -8.91 -1.71 22.99
C VAL A 258 -7.81 -0.95 23.77
N ARG A 259 -6.57 -0.92 23.27
CA ARG A 259 -5.48 -0.10 23.86
C ARG A 259 -5.81 1.40 23.77
N CYS A 260 -6.43 1.86 22.69
CA CYS A 260 -6.94 3.22 22.57
C CYS A 260 -7.99 3.51 23.65
N CYS A 261 -8.94 2.59 23.87
CA CYS A 261 -9.94 2.72 24.94
C CYS A 261 -9.29 2.87 26.33
N ALA A 262 -8.24 2.11 26.62
CA ALA A 262 -7.50 2.23 27.88
C ALA A 262 -6.89 3.63 28.08
N ILE A 263 -6.35 4.24 27.03
CA ILE A 263 -5.81 5.61 27.10
C ILE A 263 -6.94 6.64 27.20
N ALA A 264 -8.00 6.49 26.42
CA ALA A 264 -9.14 7.41 26.36
C ALA A 264 -9.89 7.51 27.71
N ASN A 265 -9.85 6.47 28.54
CA ASN A 265 -10.39 6.47 29.91
C ASN A 265 -9.54 7.27 30.91
N GLY A 266 -8.46 7.91 30.44
CA GLY A 266 -7.67 8.86 31.20
C GLY A 266 -6.49 8.25 31.96
N LYS A 267 -5.73 9.14 32.60
CA LYS A 267 -4.42 8.83 33.19
C LYS A 267 -4.47 7.68 34.18
N ASP A 268 -5.35 7.75 35.17
CA ASP A 268 -5.42 6.77 36.26
C ASP A 268 -5.81 5.38 35.76
N PHE A 269 -6.65 5.32 34.73
CA PHE A 269 -7.05 4.04 34.13
C PHE A 269 -5.89 3.46 33.32
N PHE A 270 -5.26 4.25 32.46
CA PHE A 270 -4.07 3.84 31.72
C PHE A 270 -2.96 3.32 32.64
N GLU A 271 -2.66 4.01 33.75
CA GLU A 271 -1.63 3.59 34.70
C GLU A 271 -1.99 2.27 35.40
N LYS A 272 -3.28 2.03 35.71
CA LYS A 272 -3.73 0.75 36.26
C LYS A 272 -3.56 -0.38 35.25
N VAL A 273 -3.94 -0.15 33.99
CA VAL A 273 -3.79 -1.11 32.90
C VAL A 273 -2.32 -1.43 32.67
N LEU A 274 -1.48 -0.41 32.54
CA LEU A 274 -0.04 -0.55 32.30
C LEU A 274 0.66 -1.43 33.36
N ASN A 275 0.22 -1.35 34.61
CA ASN A 275 0.79 -2.12 35.72
C ASN A 275 0.10 -3.48 35.95
N ASP A 276 -1.14 -3.66 35.51
CA ASP A 276 -1.93 -4.89 35.64
C ASP A 276 -2.73 -5.16 34.36
N PRO A 277 -2.21 -6.02 33.46
CA PRO A 277 -2.87 -6.36 32.19
C PRO A 277 -4.31 -6.86 32.35
N LYS A 278 -4.68 -7.41 33.52
CA LYS A 278 -6.06 -7.88 33.77
C LYS A 278 -7.08 -6.74 33.81
N LYS A 279 -6.62 -5.50 33.98
CA LYS A 279 -7.45 -4.28 33.98
C LYS A 279 -7.74 -3.75 32.59
N MET A 280 -7.18 -4.35 31.53
CA MET A 280 -7.53 -4.00 30.15
C MET A 280 -9.06 -3.95 29.97
N PRO A 281 -9.57 -2.97 29.19
CA PRO A 281 -10.97 -2.96 28.78
C PRO A 281 -11.33 -4.30 28.12
N LYS A 282 -12.56 -4.76 28.35
CA LYS A 282 -13.07 -6.03 27.83
C LYS A 282 -14.19 -5.73 26.86
N ASP A 283 -14.10 -6.27 25.65
CA ASP A 283 -15.19 -6.25 24.67
C ASP A 283 -15.65 -4.81 24.31
N ILE A 284 -14.73 -3.84 24.45
CA ILE A 284 -14.95 -2.43 24.17
C ILE A 284 -13.68 -1.80 23.62
N ASP A 285 -13.86 -0.94 22.63
CA ASP A 285 -12.79 -0.24 21.94
C ASP A 285 -13.05 1.28 21.87
N PHE A 286 -12.09 2.01 21.31
CA PHE A 286 -12.22 3.44 21.01
C PHE A 286 -11.26 3.83 19.87
N GLU A 287 -11.51 3.31 18.67
CA GLU A 287 -10.67 3.51 17.46
C GLU A 287 -10.42 4.99 17.16
N GLU A 288 -11.39 5.86 17.41
CA GLU A 288 -11.35 7.29 17.06
C GLU A 288 -10.14 8.00 17.66
N LEU A 289 -9.58 7.51 18.77
CA LEU A 289 -8.36 8.09 19.35
C LEU A 289 -7.20 8.16 18.34
N LEU A 290 -7.14 7.24 17.38
CA LEU A 290 -6.11 7.20 16.35
C LEU A 290 -6.17 8.38 15.39
N SER A 291 -7.36 8.94 15.11
CA SER A 291 -7.51 10.09 14.18
C SER A 291 -7.30 11.44 14.85
N LEU A 292 -7.26 11.49 16.19
CA LEU A 292 -7.23 12.73 16.97
C LEU A 292 -6.11 13.70 16.55
N PRO A 293 -4.83 13.28 16.41
CA PRO A 293 -3.76 14.22 16.01
C PRO A 293 -3.87 14.66 14.54
N GLU A 294 -4.28 13.78 13.64
CA GLU A 294 -4.48 14.04 12.21
C GLU A 294 -5.59 15.07 12.01
N GLU A 295 -6.76 14.85 12.61
CA GLU A 295 -7.90 15.76 12.52
C GLU A 295 -7.58 17.12 13.16
N ALA A 296 -6.89 17.13 14.30
CA ALA A 296 -6.48 18.38 14.94
C ALA A 296 -5.52 19.19 14.06
N TYR A 297 -4.58 18.51 13.40
CA TYR A 297 -3.64 19.13 12.48
C TYR A 297 -4.33 19.66 11.22
N GLU A 298 -5.20 18.87 10.61
CA GLU A 298 -5.97 19.28 9.43
C GLU A 298 -6.90 20.46 9.76
N ARG A 299 -7.59 20.42 10.90
CA ARG A 299 -8.42 21.53 11.37
C ARG A 299 -7.62 22.82 11.49
N LYS A 300 -6.39 22.74 12.02
CA LYS A 300 -5.48 23.88 12.20
C LYS A 300 -4.88 24.40 10.88
N THR A 301 -4.47 23.50 9.99
CA THR A 301 -3.58 23.85 8.86
C THR A 301 -4.22 23.72 7.48
N LYS A 302 -5.40 23.07 7.40
CA LYS A 302 -6.09 22.67 6.17
C LYS A 302 -5.23 21.76 5.27
N LYS A 303 -4.33 20.98 5.88
CA LYS A 303 -3.44 20.03 5.23
C LYS A 303 -3.41 18.72 6.01
N GLN A 304 -3.11 17.62 5.31
CA GLN A 304 -2.86 16.34 5.96
C GLN A 304 -1.55 16.36 6.75
N LEU A 305 -1.53 15.60 7.85
CA LEU A 305 -0.37 15.46 8.72
C LEU A 305 0.61 14.44 8.12
N ASP A 306 1.62 14.95 7.42
CA ASP A 306 2.79 14.15 7.03
C ASP A 306 3.80 14.11 8.20
N TYR A 307 3.66 13.11 9.07
CA TYR A 307 4.53 12.89 10.22
C TYR A 307 4.50 11.46 10.75
N ASP A 308 5.65 10.80 10.66
CA ASP A 308 5.91 9.49 11.26
C ASP A 308 6.40 9.64 12.71
N THR A 309 5.92 8.77 13.60
CA THR A 309 6.37 8.71 14.99
C THR A 309 7.66 7.92 15.15
N GLY A 310 8.37 8.10 16.27
CA GLY A 310 9.54 7.29 16.60
C GLY A 310 9.20 5.89 17.11
N CYS A 311 7.96 5.71 17.57
CA CYS A 311 7.38 4.40 17.88
C CYS A 311 6.27 4.07 16.91
N ASP A 312 6.21 2.80 16.51
CA ASP A 312 5.04 2.23 15.87
C ASP A 312 4.05 1.79 16.95
N TYR A 313 2.78 2.19 16.81
CA TYR A 313 1.72 1.81 17.74
C TYR A 313 1.00 0.53 17.32
N GLU A 314 1.24 0.05 16.10
CA GLU A 314 0.64 -1.17 15.57
C GLU A 314 0.96 -2.37 16.44
N THR A 315 0.02 -3.31 16.48
CA THR A 315 0.19 -4.54 17.25
C THR A 315 1.42 -5.33 16.79
N TYR A 316 2.18 -5.89 17.75
CA TYR A 316 3.48 -6.56 17.56
C TYR A 316 4.69 -5.63 17.35
N SER A 317 4.52 -4.30 17.42
CA SER A 317 5.62 -3.34 17.33
C SER A 317 6.53 -3.38 18.56
N ASN A 318 5.98 -3.65 19.75
CA ASN A 318 6.75 -3.90 20.95
C ASN A 318 7.18 -5.37 21.02
N PHE A 319 8.16 -5.72 20.18
CA PHE A 319 8.69 -7.07 20.08
C PHE A 319 9.00 -7.71 21.44
N LYS A 320 9.60 -6.95 22.38
CA LYS A 320 9.90 -7.43 23.74
C LYS A 320 8.65 -7.70 24.58
N GLY A 321 7.57 -6.96 24.36
CA GLY A 321 6.28 -7.22 25.00
C GLY A 321 5.60 -8.50 24.52
N TRP A 322 6.06 -9.02 23.38
CA TRP A 322 5.55 -10.22 22.73
C TRP A 322 6.51 -11.41 22.75
N GLU A 323 7.68 -11.28 23.37
CA GLU A 323 8.53 -12.41 23.79
C GLU A 323 7.88 -13.14 24.97
#